data_AF-A0A1A2JUU9-F1
#
_entry.id   AF-A0A1A2JUU9-F1
#
_cell.length_a   1.000
_cell.length_b   1.000
_cell.length_c   1.000
_cell.angle_alpha   90.00
_cell.angle_beta   90.00
_cell.angle_gamma   90.00
#
_symmetry.space_group_name_H-M   'P 1'
#
loop_
_entity.id
_entity.type
_entity.pdbx_description
1 polymer ?
#
loop_
_entity_poly.entity_id
_entity_poly.type
_entity_poly.pdbx_seq_one_letter_code
_entity_poly.pdbx_strand_id
1 'polypeptide(L)' 'MIPKLLVGVALALGAAGWSAATATADPSPFNTLSCSCQETAPAGSTTLIDKVDRGIQQGLSDVPIIDIEH' A
#
# COMPACT_ATOMS: atom_id res chain seq x y z
N MET A 1 42.24 -14.39 9.60
CA MET A 1 41.59 -13.06 9.79
C MET A 1 40.97 -12.52 8.49
N ILE A 2 41.58 -12.81 7.34
CA ILE A 2 41.14 -12.37 5.99
C ILE A 2 39.75 -12.86 5.53
N PRO A 3 39.28 -14.11 5.76
CA PRO A 3 38.00 -14.54 5.17
C PRO A 3 36.79 -13.84 5.82
N LYS A 4 36.88 -13.46 7.10
CA LYS A 4 35.82 -12.70 7.80
C LYS A 4 35.67 -11.28 7.24
N LEU A 5 36.75 -10.67 6.75
CA LEU A 5 36.71 -9.34 6.14
C LEU A 5 36.03 -9.39 4.76
N LEU A 6 36.31 -10.42 3.97
CA LEU A 6 35.69 -10.59 2.64
C LEU A 6 34.17 -10.78 2.71
N VAL A 7 33.69 -11.56 3.70
CA VAL A 7 32.25 -11.77 3.92
C VAL A 7 31.56 -10.47 4.33
N GLY A 8 32.18 -9.66 5.20
CA GLY A 8 31.62 -8.37 5.62
C GLY A 8 31.52 -7.35 4.49
N VAL A 9 32.55 -7.29 3.63
CA VAL A 9 32.57 -6.41 2.46
C VAL A 9 31.52 -6.81 1.43
N ALA A 10 31.36 -8.11 1.15
CA ALA A 10 30.34 -8.60 0.21
C ALA A 10 28.91 -8.29 0.68
N LEU A 11 28.64 -8.41 1.99
CA LEU A 11 27.31 -8.11 2.55
C LEU A 11 26.98 -6.61 2.48
N ALA A 12 27.97 -5.74 2.72
CA ALA A 12 27.80 -4.29 2.62
C ALA A 12 27.56 -3.83 1.17
N LEU A 13 28.23 -4.45 0.19
CA LEU A 13 28.03 -4.16 -1.23
C LEU A 13 26.70 -4.70 -1.77
N GLY A 14 26.22 -5.85 -1.27
CA GLY A 14 24.94 -6.43 -1.68
C GLY A 14 23.72 -5.62 -1.23
N ALA A 15 23.80 -4.94 -0.08
CA ALA A 15 22.70 -4.12 0.45
C ALA A 15 22.53 -2.77 -0.28
N ALA A 16 23.54 -2.32 -1.04
CA ALA A 16 23.46 -1.08 -1.81
C ALA A 16 22.61 -1.19 -3.08
N GLY A 17 22.26 -2.41 -3.51
CA GLY A 17 21.48 -2.65 -4.74
C GLY A 17 19.97 -2.47 -4.60
N TRP A 18 19.45 -2.25 -3.39
CA TRP A 18 18.02 -2.02 -3.12
C TRP A 18 17.72 -0.58 -2.71
N SER A 19 18.38 0.41 -3.32
CA SER A 19 17.80 1.75 -3.35
C SER A 19 16.72 1.75 -4.41
N ALA A 20 15.46 1.52 -4.02
CA ALA A 20 14.34 1.88 -4.88
C ALA A 20 14.53 3.34 -5.27
N ALA A 21 14.57 3.64 -6.58
CA ALA A 21 14.62 5.02 -7.04
C ALA A 21 13.46 5.76 -6.37
N THR A 22 13.76 6.89 -5.73
CA THR A 22 12.69 7.73 -5.16
C THR A 22 11.77 8.11 -6.31
N ALA A 23 10.53 7.63 -6.30
CA ALA A 23 9.54 8.05 -7.27
C ALA A 23 9.37 9.57 -7.11
N THR A 24 9.92 10.33 -8.05
CA THR A 24 9.64 11.76 -8.13
C THR A 24 8.20 11.90 -8.56
N ALA A 25 7.34 12.39 -7.67
CA ALA A 25 5.96 12.70 -8.03
C ALA A 25 5.98 13.82 -9.07
N ASP A 26 5.20 13.66 -10.15
CA ASP A 26 4.95 14.73 -11.10
C ASP A 26 4.31 15.93 -10.35
N PRO A 27 4.76 17.17 -10.57
CA PRO A 27 4.22 18.32 -9.85
C PRO A 27 2.74 18.51 -10.22
N SER A 28 1.86 18.09 -9.30
CA SER A 28 0.42 18.20 -9.51
C SER A 28 0.00 19.68 -9.58
N PRO A 29 -0.68 20.12 -10.65
CA PRO A 29 -1.24 21.47 -10.73
C PRO A 29 -2.34 21.72 -9.69
N PHE A 30 -2.78 20.66 -9.00
CA PHE A 30 -3.81 20.68 -7.98
C PHE A 30 -3.26 20.68 -6.54
N ASN A 31 -1.96 20.85 -6.35
CA ASN A 31 -1.35 20.84 -5.00
C ASN A 31 -1.84 21.98 -4.07
N THR A 32 -2.58 22.95 -4.61
CA THR A 32 -3.23 24.03 -3.84
C THR A 32 -4.67 23.72 -3.45
N LEU A 33 -5.25 22.61 -3.94
CA LEU A 33 -6.59 22.19 -3.58
C LEU A 33 -6.54 21.39 -2.28
N SER A 34 -7.26 21.86 -1.26
CA SER A 34 -7.50 21.12 -0.02
C SER A 34 -9.00 20.93 0.18
N CYS A 35 -9.40 19.73 0.61
CA CYS A 35 -10.74 19.54 1.16
C CYS A 35 -10.74 20.13 2.58
N SER A 36 -11.71 20.97 2.92
CA SER A 36 -12.01 21.30 4.33
C SER A 36 -12.91 20.25 4.99
N CYS A 37 -13.05 19.11 4.34
CA CYS A 37 -13.87 18.00 4.75
C CYS A 37 -13.22 17.35 5.98
N GLN A 38 -14.01 17.03 7.00
CA GLN A 38 -13.51 16.28 8.14
C GLN A 38 -13.13 14.88 7.66
N GLU A 39 -11.83 14.60 7.55
CA GLU A 39 -11.33 13.26 7.26
C GLU A 39 -11.85 12.33 8.35
N THR A 40 -12.78 11.46 7.97
CA THR A 40 -13.50 10.60 8.93
C THR A 40 -12.69 9.35 9.25
N ALA A 41 -11.73 8.98 8.40
CA ALA A 41 -10.83 7.87 8.65
C ALA A 41 -9.54 8.06 7.83
N PRO A 42 -8.42 8.49 8.46
CA PRO A 42 -7.14 8.64 7.77
C PRO A 42 -6.78 7.40 6.95
N ALA A 43 -6.06 7.60 5.84
CA ALA A 43 -5.58 6.50 5.01
C ALA A 43 -4.84 5.46 5.86
N GLY A 44 -5.22 4.18 5.71
CA GLY A 44 -4.64 3.07 6.48
C GLY A 44 -5.15 2.93 7.93
N SER A 45 -6.09 3.77 8.39
CA SER A 45 -6.69 3.61 9.71
C SER A 45 -7.54 2.33 9.80
N THR A 46 -7.57 1.71 10.98
CA THR A 46 -8.39 0.50 11.23
C THR A 46 -9.87 0.75 10.94
N THR A 47 -10.37 1.94 11.26
CA THR A 47 -11.75 2.35 10.96
C THR A 47 -12.06 2.39 9.47
N LEU A 48 -11.09 2.79 8.63
CA LEU A 48 -11.23 2.76 7.17
C LEU A 48 -11.32 1.30 6.69
N ILE A 49 -10.39 0.46 7.14
CA ILE A 49 -10.30 -0.95 6.75
C ILE A 49 -11.58 -1.71 7.14
N ASP A 50 -12.07 -1.49 8.34
CA ASP A 50 -13.31 -2.09 8.86
C ASP A 50 -14.56 -1.66 8.07
N LYS A 51 -14.64 -0.39 7.63
CA LYS A 51 -15.71 0.06 6.71
C LYS A 51 -15.63 -0.61 5.35
N VAL A 52 -14.42 -0.78 4.81
CA VAL A 52 -14.20 -1.46 3.53
C VAL A 52 -14.62 -2.93 3.63
N ASP A 53 -14.20 -3.64 4.67
CA ASP A 53 -14.54 -5.05 4.87
C ASP A 53 -16.05 -5.26 4.98
N ARG A 54 -16.74 -4.45 5.79
CA ARG A 54 -18.20 -4.47 5.87
C ARG A 54 -18.87 -4.24 4.52
N GLY A 55 -18.42 -3.23 3.77
CA GLY A 55 -18.99 -2.94 2.45
C GLY A 55 -18.84 -4.10 1.48
N ILE A 56 -17.69 -4.78 1.49
CA ILE A 56 -17.45 -6.00 0.70
C ILE A 56 -18.41 -7.11 1.12
N GLN A 57 -18.53 -7.40 2.41
CA GLN A 57 -19.45 -8.44 2.89
C GLN A 57 -20.91 -8.15 2.57
N GLN A 58 -21.32 -6.88 2.68
CA GLN A 58 -22.67 -6.45 2.31
C GLN A 58 -22.92 -6.67 0.83
N GLY A 59 -21.99 -6.27 -0.05
CA GLY A 59 -22.12 -6.50 -1.49
C GLY A 59 -22.17 -8.00 -1.85
N LEU A 60 -21.33 -8.82 -1.22
CA LEU A 60 -21.36 -10.28 -1.39
C LEU A 60 -22.69 -10.90 -0.92
N SER A 61 -23.29 -10.36 0.13
CA SER A 61 -24.57 -10.83 0.65
C SER A 61 -25.75 -10.38 -0.23
N ASP A 62 -25.59 -9.26 -0.95
CA ASP A 62 -26.61 -8.69 -1.85
C ASP A 62 -26.51 -9.25 -3.28
N VAL A 63 -25.41 -9.93 -3.63
CA VAL A 63 -25.30 -10.61 -4.92
C VAL A 63 -26.45 -11.60 -5.06
N PRO A 64 -27.31 -11.45 -6.09
CA PRO A 64 -28.34 -12.44 -6.37
C PRO A 64 -27.63 -13.75 -6.69
N ILE A 65 -28.07 -14.85 -6.06
CA ILE A 65 -27.64 -16.19 -6.43
C ILE A 65 -28.05 -16.40 -7.88
N ILE A 66 -27.11 -16.21 -8.80
CA ILE A 66 -27.25 -16.68 -10.16
C ILE A 66 -27.09 -18.20 -10.09
N ASP A 67 -28.21 -18.90 -9.95
CA ASP A 67 -28.22 -20.35 -10.08
C ASP A 67 -27.79 -20.67 -11.51
N ILE A 68 -26.56 -21.16 -11.67
CA ILE A 68 -26.09 -21.69 -12.95
C ILE A 68 -26.72 -23.08 -13.05
N GLU A 69 -27.95 -23.10 -13.58
CA GLU A 69 -28.74 -24.31 -13.83
C GLU A 69 -27.94 -25.33 -14.66
N HIS A 70 -27.94 -26.58 -14.21
CA HIS A 70 -27.69 -27.77 -15.05
C HIS A 70 -28.85 -28.75 -14.87
#